data_AF-A0A8T4RJN5-F1
#
_entry.id   AF-A0A8T4RJN5-F1
#
_cell.length_a   1.000
_cell.length_b   1.000
_cell.length_c   1.000
_cell.angle_alpha   90.00
_cell.angle_beta   90.00
_cell.angle_gamma   90.00
#
_symmetry.space_group_name_H-M   'P 1'
#
loop_
_entity.id
_entity.type
_entity.pdbx_description
1 polymer ?
#
loop_
_entity_poly.entity_id
_entity_poly.type
_entity_poly.pdbx_seq_one_letter_code
_entity_poly.pdbx_strand_id
1 'polypeptide(L)'
;MYTYLGFKRDTQFFIGFAVGKWNEETCDEFYKMLSSRLRFPTQKRKVTINTDGNEQNVGGIQKHFHVDAVNYSRRKKIRKNQKIVGVVSEIVFGNQDRQKIGITQIDGFCSKLRERISCFTRKARNFAKRKTGLEDRLEIFSVQHNFMEKKK
;
A
#
# COMPACT_ATOMS: atom_id res chain seq x y z
N MET A 1 -3.98 -14.47 -3.93
CA MET A 1 -4.11 -13.19 -4.63
C MET A 1 -3.92 -12.09 -3.60
N TYR A 2 -3.12 -11.09 -3.94
CA TYR A 2 -2.69 -10.00 -3.08
C TYR A 2 -3.14 -8.67 -3.70
N THR A 3 -3.17 -7.63 -2.88
CA THR A 3 -3.52 -6.27 -3.31
C THR A 3 -2.43 -5.33 -2.83
N TYR A 4 -1.78 -4.63 -3.75
CA TYR A 4 -0.99 -3.45 -3.45
C TYR A 4 -1.93 -2.26 -3.42
N LEU A 5 -1.81 -1.38 -2.41
CA LEU A 5 -2.68 -0.21 -2.30
C LEU A 5 -1.92 1.00 -1.80
N GLY A 6 -2.33 2.18 -2.28
CA GLY A 6 -1.80 3.47 -1.91
C GLY A 6 -2.79 4.25 -1.08
N PHE A 7 -2.37 4.70 0.09
CA PHE A 7 -3.19 5.47 1.01
C PHE A 7 -2.45 6.72 1.46
N LYS A 8 -3.04 7.89 1.22
CA LYS A 8 -2.49 9.17 1.67
C LYS A 8 -2.90 9.37 3.12
N ARG A 9 -1.91 9.31 4.02
CA ARG A 9 -2.09 9.38 5.48
C ARG A 9 -2.87 10.61 5.93
N ASP A 10 -2.45 11.79 5.49
CA ASP A 10 -2.96 13.07 6.01
C ASP A 10 -4.44 13.30 5.69
N THR A 11 -4.88 12.88 4.50
CA THR A 11 -6.26 13.07 4.04
C THR A 11 -7.09 11.79 4.13
N GLN A 12 -6.49 10.71 4.62
CA GLN A 12 -7.03 9.35 4.55
C GLN A 12 -7.56 8.99 3.16
N PHE A 13 -6.87 9.39 2.10
CA PHE A 13 -7.37 9.22 0.73
C PHE A 13 -6.84 7.93 0.13
N PHE A 14 -7.74 7.09 -0.37
CA PHE A 14 -7.37 5.88 -1.10
C PHE A 14 -7.00 6.26 -2.54
N ILE A 15 -5.70 6.26 -2.84
CA ILE A 15 -5.14 6.75 -4.11
C ILE A 15 -5.40 5.75 -5.24
N GLY A 16 -5.22 4.47 -4.98
CA GLY A 16 -5.37 3.41 -5.98
C GLY A 16 -4.82 2.07 -5.49
N PHE A 17 -5.08 1.02 -6.25
CA PHE A 17 -4.65 -0.34 -5.95
C PHE A 17 -4.27 -1.13 -7.22
N ALA A 18 -3.55 -2.23 -7.05
CA ALA A 18 -3.37 -3.27 -8.07
C ALA A 18 -3.60 -4.65 -7.44
N VAL A 19 -4.28 -5.55 -8.16
CA VAL A 19 -4.61 -6.90 -7.71
C VAL A 19 -3.84 -7.93 -8.52
N GLY A 20 -3.18 -8.87 -7.85
CA GLY A 20 -2.43 -9.90 -8.56
C GLY A 20 -1.70 -10.88 -7.66
N LYS A 21 -0.61 -11.44 -8.18
CA LYS A 21 0.29 -12.29 -7.41
C LYS A 21 1.24 -11.41 -6.59
N TRP A 22 1.85 -11.99 -5.57
CA TRP A 22 2.91 -11.30 -4.83
C TRP A 22 4.22 -11.42 -5.60
N ASN A 23 4.33 -10.69 -6.70
CA ASN A 23 5.46 -10.70 -7.62
C ASN A 23 5.82 -9.26 -8.05
N GLU A 24 6.94 -9.13 -8.76
CA GLU A 24 7.43 -7.84 -9.27
C GLU A 24 6.47 -7.23 -10.29
N GLU A 25 5.85 -8.03 -11.16
CA GLU A 25 4.89 -7.58 -12.17
C GLU A 25 3.70 -6.82 -11.57
N THR A 26 3.03 -7.41 -10.57
CA THR A 26 1.88 -6.75 -9.91
C THR A 26 2.34 -5.51 -9.14
N CYS A 27 3.55 -5.53 -8.59
CA CYS A 27 4.15 -4.39 -7.91
C CYS A 27 4.44 -3.24 -8.89
N ASP A 28 4.95 -3.57 -10.08
CA ASP A 28 5.24 -2.64 -11.17
C ASP A 28 3.97 -1.96 -11.69
N GLU A 29 2.91 -2.74 -11.92
CA GLU A 29 1.58 -2.21 -12.27
C GLU A 29 1.08 -1.18 -11.23
N PHE A 30 1.25 -1.50 -9.94
CA PHE A 30 0.88 -0.60 -8.86
C PHE A 30 1.66 0.71 -8.88
N TYR A 31 3.00 0.66 -9.00
CA TYR A 31 3.82 1.88 -8.99
C TYR A 31 3.66 2.71 -10.26
N LYS A 32 3.41 2.07 -11.42
CA LYS A 32 3.04 2.76 -12.67
C LYS A 32 1.75 3.56 -12.53
N MET A 33 0.73 2.96 -11.92
CA MET A 33 -0.52 3.66 -11.62
C MET A 33 -0.32 4.74 -10.55
N LEU A 34 0.50 4.48 -9.53
CA LEU A 34 0.75 5.46 -8.48
C LEU A 34 1.46 6.69 -9.04
N SER A 35 2.46 6.52 -9.90
CA SER A 35 3.20 7.65 -10.50
C SER A 35 2.32 8.50 -11.41
N SER A 36 1.36 7.90 -12.13
CA SER A 36 0.43 8.64 -12.99
C SER A 36 -0.63 9.43 -12.22
N ARG A 37 -1.01 8.97 -11.01
CA ARG A 37 -2.00 9.64 -10.16
C ARG A 37 -1.41 10.70 -9.24
N LEU A 38 -0.11 10.66 -8.99
CA LEU A 38 0.57 11.63 -8.13
C LEU A 38 1.06 12.83 -8.93
N ARG A 39 1.07 14.00 -8.29
CA ARG A 39 1.72 15.18 -8.86
C ARG A 39 3.22 14.89 -8.99
N PHE A 40 3.73 14.89 -10.23
CA PHE A 40 5.11 14.55 -10.58
C PHE A 40 6.13 15.04 -9.54
N PRO A 41 6.82 14.15 -8.81
CA PRO A 41 7.74 14.56 -7.75
C PRO A 41 9.03 15.15 -8.33
N THR A 42 9.65 16.05 -7.58
CA THR A 42 10.93 16.68 -7.95
C THR A 42 11.91 16.57 -6.80
N GLN A 43 13.20 16.88 -7.03
CA GLN A 43 14.20 16.88 -5.96
C GLN A 43 13.82 17.82 -4.79
N LYS A 44 13.17 18.96 -5.09
CA LYS A 44 12.68 19.92 -4.08
C LYS A 44 11.36 19.47 -3.44
N ARG A 45 10.50 18.76 -4.18
CA ARG A 45 9.20 18.26 -3.72
C ARG A 45 9.16 16.74 -3.86
N LYS A 46 9.78 16.07 -2.89
CA LYS A 46 9.86 14.61 -2.88
C LYS A 46 8.52 13.97 -2.52
N VAL A 47 8.24 12.82 -3.12
CA VAL A 47 7.16 11.94 -2.63
C VAL A 47 7.68 11.08 -1.48
N THR A 48 6.91 10.95 -0.41
CA THR A 48 7.25 10.08 0.72
C THR A 48 6.43 8.80 0.65
N ILE A 49 7.11 7.66 0.58
CA ILE A 49 6.50 6.34 0.49
C ILE A 49 6.98 5.52 1.69
N ASN A 50 6.03 4.95 2.43
CA ASN A 50 6.30 4.12 3.60
C ASN A 50 5.55 2.79 3.45
N THR A 51 6.27 1.67 3.43
CA THR A 51 5.66 0.33 3.19
C THR A 51 5.99 -0.66 4.30
N ASP A 52 5.30 -1.80 4.26
CA ASP A 52 5.80 -3.03 4.84
C ASP A 52 6.98 -3.56 4.00
N GLY A 53 7.93 -4.23 4.66
CA GLY A 53 9.29 -4.49 4.19
C GLY A 53 9.52 -5.34 2.92
N ASN A 54 8.60 -5.36 1.95
CA ASN A 54 8.72 -6.17 0.72
C ASN A 54 9.82 -5.62 -0.20
N GLU A 55 10.63 -6.52 -0.76
CA GLU A 55 11.79 -6.17 -1.59
C GLU A 55 11.39 -5.63 -2.97
N GLN A 56 10.30 -6.15 -3.55
CA GLN A 56 9.76 -5.76 -4.86
C GLN A 56 9.45 -4.25 -4.96
N ASN A 57 9.15 -3.61 -3.82
CA ASN A 57 8.91 -2.16 -3.76
C ASN A 57 10.12 -1.34 -4.23
N VAL A 58 11.34 -1.81 -3.96
CA VAL A 58 12.56 -1.09 -4.34
C VAL A 58 12.62 -0.95 -5.87
N GLY A 59 12.48 -2.07 -6.58
CA GLY A 59 12.48 -2.09 -8.05
C GLY A 59 11.31 -1.32 -8.65
N GLY A 60 10.10 -1.49 -8.11
CA GLY A 60 8.92 -0.77 -8.57
C GLY A 60 9.04 0.75 -8.42
N ILE A 61 9.59 1.23 -7.29
CA ILE A 61 9.82 2.67 -7.07
C ILE A 61 10.87 3.20 -8.05
N GLN A 62 12.01 2.52 -8.17
CA GLN A 62 13.13 2.97 -9.03
C GLN A 62 12.73 3.06 -10.51
N LYS A 63 11.81 2.20 -10.96
CA LYS A 63 11.36 2.17 -12.34
C LYS A 63 10.38 3.30 -12.69
N HIS A 64 9.57 3.75 -11.74
CA HIS A 64 8.49 4.73 -11.98
C HIS A 64 8.74 6.11 -11.37
N PHE A 65 9.75 6.24 -10.52
CA PHE A 65 10.12 7.49 -9.88
C PHE A 65 11.63 7.70 -9.93
N HIS A 66 12.05 8.94 -10.13
CA HIS A 66 13.45 9.30 -9.98
C HIS A 66 13.87 9.16 -8.51
N VAL A 67 14.94 8.41 -8.22
CA VAL A 67 15.36 8.09 -6.83
C VAL A 67 15.55 9.35 -5.98
N ASP A 68 16.15 10.41 -6.53
CA ASP A 68 16.36 11.67 -5.80
C ASP A 68 15.06 12.43 -5.47
N ALA A 69 13.96 12.11 -6.15
CA ALA A 69 12.64 12.69 -5.94
C ALA A 69 11.76 11.86 -4.98
N VAL A 70 12.30 10.81 -4.35
CA VAL A 70 11.57 9.92 -3.44
C VAL A 70 12.26 9.85 -2.07
N ASN A 71 11.46 9.93 -1.02
CA ASN A 71 11.84 9.46 0.32
C ASN A 71 11.14 8.12 0.54
N TYR A 72 11.89 7.02 0.55
CA TYR A 72 11.34 5.69 0.76
C TYR A 72 11.86 5.09 2.06
N SER A 73 10.93 4.64 2.89
CA SER A 73 11.27 3.80 4.05
C SER A 73 10.38 2.58 4.12
N ARG A 74 10.92 1.57 4.78
CA ARG A 74 10.22 0.31 5.01
C ARG A 74 10.24 -0.06 6.47
N ARG A 75 9.13 -0.63 6.93
CA ARG A 75 9.01 -1.14 8.30
C ARG A 75 9.05 -2.66 8.28
N LYS A 76 10.09 -3.23 8.87
CA LYS A 76 10.31 -4.68 8.97
C LYS A 76 9.98 -5.17 10.38
N LYS A 77 9.17 -6.22 10.47
CA LYS A 77 8.86 -6.91 11.73
C LYS A 77 9.93 -7.97 11.98
N ILE A 78 10.69 -7.86 13.06
CA ILE A 78 11.64 -8.90 13.49
C ILE A 78 10.83 -10.01 14.13
N ARG A 79 10.98 -11.23 13.62
CA ARG A 79 10.33 -12.42 14.16
C ARG A 79 11.36 -13.39 14.72
N LYS A 80 11.10 -13.92 15.92
CA LYS A 80 11.83 -15.04 16.53
C LYS A 80 10.80 -16.10 16.88
N ASN A 81 10.98 -17.32 16.40
CA ASN A 81 10.03 -18.44 16.60
C ASN A 81 8.58 -18.05 16.26
N GLN A 82 8.37 -17.44 15.10
CA GLN A 82 7.08 -16.94 14.60
C GLN A 82 6.41 -15.82 15.44
N LYS A 83 6.96 -15.45 16.59
CA LYS A 83 6.51 -14.30 17.39
C LYS A 83 7.21 -13.03 16.93
N ILE A 84 6.47 -11.93 16.87
CA ILE A 84 7.04 -10.60 16.58
C ILE A 84 7.74 -10.12 17.85
N VAL A 85 9.06 -9.94 17.79
CA VAL A 85 9.90 -9.51 18.93
C VAL A 85 10.22 -8.02 18.86
N GLY A 86 10.15 -7.44 17.66
CA GLY A 86 10.41 -6.02 17.49
C GLY A 86 10.00 -5.56 16.10
N VAL A 87 10.06 -4.24 15.91
CA VAL A 87 9.79 -3.62 14.62
C VAL A 87 10.87 -2.60 14.33
N VAL A 88 11.55 -2.77 13.21
CA VAL A 88 12.63 -1.88 12.76
C VAL A 88 12.15 -1.07 11.57
N SER A 89 12.45 0.23 11.60
CA SER A 89 12.24 1.14 10.48
C SER A 89 13.56 1.38 9.77
N GLU A 90 13.59 1.18 8.46
CA GLU A 90 14.76 1.31 7.62
C GLU A 90 14.48 2.36 6.53
N ILE A 91 15.38 3.33 6.37
CA ILE A 91 15.32 4.31 5.29
C ILE A 91 16.13 3.74 4.12
N VAL A 92 15.48 3.59 2.97
CA VAL A 92 16.09 3.00 1.77
C VAL A 92 16.52 4.09 0.80
N PHE A 93 15.66 5.09 0.58
CA PHE A 93 15.96 6.25 -0.27
C PHE A 93 15.67 7.56 0.44
N GLY A 94 16.47 8.57 0.11
CA GLY A 94 16.31 9.92 0.61
C GLY A 94 16.59 10.05 2.10
N ASN A 95 16.01 11.08 2.72
CA ASN A 95 16.18 11.37 4.13
C ASN A 95 14.82 11.69 4.74
N GLN A 96 14.46 10.98 5.81
CA GLN A 96 13.21 11.19 6.53
C GLN A 96 13.36 10.88 8.01
N ASP A 97 12.57 11.58 8.82
CA ASP A 97 12.52 11.34 10.26
C ASP A 97 11.94 9.95 10.55
N ARG A 98 12.68 9.15 11.32
CA ARG A 98 12.30 7.79 11.71
C ARG A 98 10.97 7.75 12.47
N GLN A 99 10.63 8.80 13.21
CA GLN A 99 9.36 8.88 13.94
C GLN A 99 8.15 8.93 12.99
N LYS A 100 8.33 9.42 11.76
CA LYS A 100 7.26 9.56 10.76
C LYS A 100 7.03 8.31 9.90
N ILE A 101 7.87 7.28 10.04
CA ILE A 101 7.78 6.02 9.27
C ILE A 101 6.57 5.15 9.69
N GLY A 102 5.93 5.45 10.83
CA GLY A 102 4.82 4.66 11.37
C GLY A 102 3.69 4.36 10.36
N ILE A 103 3.44 3.08 10.11
CA ILE A 103 2.39 2.59 9.19
C ILE A 103 1.08 2.18 9.89
N THR A 104 0.86 2.60 11.14
CA THR A 104 -0.28 2.14 11.95
C THR A 104 -1.64 2.47 11.30
N GLN A 105 -1.76 3.63 10.64
CA GLN A 105 -3.00 4.02 9.98
C GLN A 105 -3.34 3.11 8.79
N ILE A 106 -2.34 2.69 8.01
CA ILE A 106 -2.55 1.79 6.87
C ILE A 106 -2.84 0.37 7.33
N ASP A 107 -2.27 -0.08 8.45
CA ASP A 107 -2.64 -1.34 9.09
C ASP A 107 -4.13 -1.34 9.51
N GLY A 108 -4.60 -0.24 10.12
CA GLY A 108 -6.00 -0.05 10.48
C GLY A 108 -6.92 0.00 9.25
N PHE A 109 -6.52 0.72 8.21
CA PHE A 109 -7.26 0.80 6.94
C PHE A 109 -7.37 -0.58 6.27
N CYS A 110 -6.28 -1.35 6.22
CA CYS A 110 -6.28 -2.72 5.72
C CYS A 110 -7.23 -3.63 6.51
N SER A 111 -7.30 -3.47 7.83
CA SER A 111 -8.26 -4.22 8.66
C SER A 111 -9.71 -3.85 8.35
N LYS A 112 -10.03 -2.55 8.26
CA LYS A 112 -11.35 -2.06 7.84
C LYS A 112 -11.73 -2.57 6.44
N LEU A 113 -10.80 -2.51 5.50
CA LEU A 113 -11.00 -2.98 4.12
C LEU A 113 -11.28 -4.48 4.11
N ARG A 114 -10.52 -5.28 4.89
CA ARG A 114 -10.79 -6.71 5.05
C ARG A 114 -12.18 -6.94 5.62
N GLU A 115 -12.58 -6.26 6.68
CA GLU A 115 -13.90 -6.44 7.30
C GLU A 115 -15.05 -6.10 6.32
N ARG A 116 -14.99 -4.95 5.65
CA ARG A 116 -16.06 -4.50 4.74
C ARG A 116 -16.14 -5.28 3.44
N ILE A 117 -14.99 -5.65 2.87
CA ILE A 117 -14.95 -6.53 1.70
C ILE A 117 -15.19 -8.00 2.12
N SER A 118 -15.01 -8.35 3.40
CA SER A 118 -15.34 -9.66 3.97
C SER A 118 -16.83 -9.91 4.03
N CYS A 119 -17.69 -8.89 3.96
CA CYS A 119 -19.16 -9.08 3.94
C CYS A 119 -19.69 -9.84 2.70
N PHE A 120 -18.83 -10.24 1.77
CA PHE A 120 -19.15 -11.20 0.69
C PHE A 120 -18.20 -12.40 0.64
N THR A 121 -17.66 -12.82 1.80
CA THR A 121 -17.05 -14.16 1.95
C THR A 121 -18.16 -15.20 2.08
N ARG A 122 -18.18 -16.17 1.17
CA ARG A 122 -18.96 -17.40 1.32
C ARG A 122 -18.75 -17.99 2.73
N LYS A 123 -19.85 -18.49 3.30
CA LYS A 123 -19.92 -19.41 4.44
C LYS A 123 -19.15 -20.74 4.22
N ALA A 124 -18.53 -20.95 3.04
CA ALA A 124 -17.96 -22.23 2.60
C ALA A 124 -16.61 -22.07 1.86
N ARG A 125 -15.74 -23.06 2.09
CA ARG A 125 -14.26 -23.03 2.05
C ARG A 125 -13.57 -23.03 0.67
N ASN A 126 -14.28 -23.03 -0.46
CA ASN A 126 -13.71 -23.57 -1.72
C ASN A 126 -13.86 -22.78 -3.03
N PHE A 127 -13.90 -21.44 -3.05
CA PHE A 127 -13.77 -20.71 -4.35
C PHE A 127 -12.68 -19.65 -4.30
N ALA A 128 -11.68 -19.79 -5.17
CA ALA A 128 -10.69 -18.76 -5.43
C ALA A 128 -11.41 -17.49 -5.93
N LYS A 129 -11.17 -16.35 -5.27
CA LYS A 129 -11.66 -15.05 -5.75
C LYS A 129 -11.08 -14.81 -7.15
N ARG A 130 -11.93 -14.58 -8.15
CA ARG A 130 -11.48 -14.12 -9.49
C ARG A 130 -10.85 -12.72 -9.34
N LYS A 131 -9.77 -12.44 -10.07
CA LYS A 131 -9.05 -11.15 -10.04
C LYS A 131 -10.02 -9.98 -10.25
N THR A 132 -10.80 -10.05 -11.33
CA THR A 132 -11.83 -9.07 -11.70
C THR A 132 -12.81 -8.79 -10.57
N GLY A 133 -13.38 -9.84 -9.97
CA GLY A 133 -14.34 -9.67 -8.87
C GLY A 133 -13.75 -9.07 -7.59
N LEU A 134 -12.42 -9.10 -7.40
CA LEU A 134 -11.76 -8.36 -6.31
C LEU A 134 -11.49 -6.92 -6.71
N GLU A 135 -11.11 -6.67 -7.97
CA GLU A 135 -10.94 -5.32 -8.53
C GLU A 135 -12.23 -4.52 -8.45
N ASP A 136 -13.34 -5.04 -8.98
CA ASP A 136 -14.65 -4.36 -8.96
C ASP A 136 -15.06 -3.93 -7.53
N ARG A 137 -14.80 -4.80 -6.55
CA ARG A 137 -15.11 -4.53 -5.14
C ARG A 137 -14.21 -3.45 -4.56
N LEU A 138 -12.93 -3.46 -4.90
CA LEU A 138 -11.99 -2.44 -4.48
C LEU A 138 -12.31 -1.10 -5.13
N GLU A 139 -12.79 -1.09 -6.38
CA GLU A 139 -13.27 0.14 -7.04
C GLU A 139 -14.46 0.73 -6.29
N ILE A 140 -15.53 -0.04 -6.06
CA ILE A 140 -16.71 0.39 -5.31
C ILE A 140 -16.29 0.89 -3.92
N PHE A 141 -15.45 0.13 -3.22
CA PHE A 141 -14.95 0.51 -1.90
C PHE A 141 -14.15 1.81 -1.95
N SER A 142 -13.31 2.01 -2.96
CA SER A 142 -12.52 3.23 -3.11
C SER A 142 -13.41 4.46 -3.29
N VAL A 143 -14.49 4.35 -4.09
CA VAL A 143 -15.46 5.43 -4.29
C VAL A 143 -16.22 5.71 -2.99
N GLN A 144 -16.74 4.67 -2.34
CA GLN A 144 -17.45 4.79 -1.07
C GLN A 144 -16.56 5.46 -0.02
N HIS A 145 -15.32 4.99 0.15
CA HIS A 145 -14.39 5.50 1.15
C HIS A 145 -13.96 6.94 0.87
N ASN A 146 -13.68 7.28 -0.39
CA ASN A 146 -13.16 8.59 -0.73
C ASN A 146 -14.24 9.68 -0.76
N PHE A 147 -15.47 9.34 -1.17
CA PHE A 147 -16.47 10.34 -1.52
C PHE A 147 -17.79 10.23 -0.75
N MET A 148 -18.12 9.07 -0.17
CA MET A 148 -19.40 8.89 0.55
C MET A 148 -19.22 8.86 2.07
N GLU A 149 -18.13 8.26 2.55
CA GLU A 149 -17.87 8.19 3.98
C GLU A 149 -17.51 9.56 4.56
N LYS A 150 -18.26 10.00 5.56
CA LYS A 150 -17.88 11.15 6.38
C LYS A 150 -16.66 10.78 7.22
N LYS A 151 -15.52 11.39 6.89
CA LYS A 151 -14.31 11.31 7.69
C LYS A 151 -14.50 12.18 8.93
N LYS A 152 -14.29 11.57 10.11
CA LYS A 152 -14.29 12.28 11.39
C LYS A 152 -12.90 12.85 11.66
#